data_AF-A0A3Q1J6S8-F1
#
_entry.id   AF-A0A3Q1J6S8-F1
#
_cell.length_a   1.000
_cell.length_b   1.000
_cell.length_c   1.000
_cell.angle_alpha   90.00
_cell.angle_beta   90.00
_cell.angle_gamma   90.00
#
_symmetry.space_group_name_H-M   'P 1'
#
loop_
_entity.id
_entity.type
_entity.pdbx_description
1 polymer ?
#
loop_
_entity_poly.entity_id
_entity_poly.type
_entity_poly.pdbx_seq_one_letter_code
_entity_poly.pdbx_strand_id
1 'polypeptide(L)'
;VQSCGITCYQCLAAKAEACKETTTCSSPLNRCFSLSLGLFTKGCQTSYACIPGAGCCEGDLCNSAITTGPSVILLLVSSAIITLFL
;
A
#
# COMPACT_ATOMS: atom_id res chain seq x y z
N VAL A 1 -21.36 9.00 14.63
CA VAL A 1 -20.17 9.87 14.45
C VAL A 1 -19.41 9.31 13.26
N GLN A 2 -19.38 10.04 12.13
CA GLN A 2 -18.65 9.63 10.93
C GLN A 2 -17.25 10.26 10.99
N SER A 3 -16.21 9.44 11.13
CA SER A 3 -14.83 9.90 11.05
C SER A 3 -14.48 10.23 9.59
N CYS A 4 -14.08 11.48 9.32
CA CYS A 4 -13.43 11.87 8.06
C CYS A 4 -11.99 11.34 8.03
N GLY A 5 -11.83 10.02 7.96
CA GLY A 5 -10.55 9.33 7.91
C GLY A 5 -10.37 8.56 6.61
N ILE A 6 -9.13 8.46 6.13
CA ILE A 6 -8.80 7.54 5.02
C ILE A 6 -8.94 6.09 5.48
N THR A 7 -9.29 5.19 4.59
CA THR A 7 -9.33 3.75 4.84
C THR A 7 -8.03 3.12 4.37
N CYS A 8 -7.41 2.25 5.16
CA CYS A 8 -6.17 1.56 4.79
C CYS A 8 -6.31 0.05 4.97
N TYR A 9 -5.51 -0.73 4.26
CA TYR A 9 -5.30 -2.13 4.65
C TYR A 9 -4.54 -2.18 5.98
N GLN A 10 -4.95 -3.09 6.87
CA GLN A 10 -4.25 -3.39 8.11
C GLN A 10 -3.87 -4.87 8.20
N CYS A 11 -2.69 -5.12 8.74
CA CYS A 11 -2.29 -6.44 9.20
C CYS A 11 -0.99 -6.32 9.99
N LEU A 12 -0.73 -7.31 10.84
CA LEU A 12 0.52 -7.44 11.57
C LEU A 12 1.18 -8.76 11.20
N ALA A 13 2.40 -8.71 10.65
CA ALA A 13 3.19 -9.88 10.31
C ALA A 13 2.39 -10.96 9.54
N ALA A 14 1.65 -10.54 8.51
CA ALA A 14 0.78 -11.43 7.73
C ALA A 14 1.36 -11.70 6.33
N LYS A 15 1.03 -12.86 5.76
CA LYS A 15 1.28 -13.09 4.33
C LYS A 15 0.41 -12.16 3.48
N ALA A 16 0.82 -11.90 2.25
CA ALA A 16 0.11 -10.98 1.34
C ALA A 16 -1.37 -11.36 1.18
N GLU A 17 -1.65 -12.66 1.10
CA GLU A 17 -2.99 -13.22 0.86
C GLU A 17 -3.92 -13.04 2.07
N ALA A 18 -3.35 -12.98 3.27
CA ALA A 18 -4.06 -12.79 4.53
C ALA A 18 -4.21 -11.31 4.91
N CYS A 19 -3.37 -10.43 4.38
CA CYS A 19 -3.38 -8.98 4.66
C CYS A 19 -4.44 -8.24 3.82
N LYS A 20 -5.71 -8.57 4.04
CA LYS A 20 -6.87 -7.98 3.33
C LYS A 20 -7.82 -7.21 4.23
N GLU A 21 -7.60 -7.25 5.54
CA GLU A 21 -8.42 -6.50 6.49
C GLU A 21 -8.24 -5.00 6.24
N THR A 22 -9.33 -4.23 6.39
CA THR A 22 -9.33 -2.79 6.19
C THR A 22 -9.76 -2.08 7.46
N THR A 23 -9.26 -0.87 7.66
CA THR A 23 -9.59 -0.04 8.82
C THR A 23 -9.65 1.42 8.41
N THR A 24 -10.57 2.17 9.01
CA THR A 24 -10.65 3.63 8.82
C THR A 24 -9.73 4.29 9.83
N CYS A 25 -8.76 5.06 9.34
CA CYS A 25 -7.80 5.77 10.17
C CYS A 25 -8.48 6.85 11.01
N SER A 26 -8.20 6.85 12.30
CA SER A 26 -8.63 7.92 13.21
C SER A 26 -7.61 9.06 13.20
N SER A 27 -8.08 10.31 13.30
CA SER A 27 -7.20 11.47 13.45
C SER A 27 -6.25 11.26 14.65
N PRO A 28 -4.94 11.54 14.53
CA PRO A 28 -4.25 12.29 13.46
C PRO A 28 -3.65 11.43 12.34
N LEU A 29 -4.03 10.16 12.23
CA LEU A 29 -3.46 9.23 11.25
C LEU A 29 -4.03 9.54 9.85
N ASN A 30 -3.18 10.14 9.01
CA ASN A 30 -3.54 10.67 7.69
C ASN A 30 -2.76 9.99 6.54
N ARG A 31 -2.07 8.88 6.80
CA ARG A 31 -1.34 8.09 5.80
C ARG A 31 -1.60 6.60 6.00
N CYS A 32 -1.60 5.85 4.90
CA CYS A 32 -1.43 4.40 4.99
C CYS A 32 0.07 4.07 4.90
N PHE A 33 0.52 2.98 5.51
CA PHE A 33 1.87 2.44 5.32
C PHE A 33 1.84 0.97 4.92
N SER A 34 2.93 0.49 4.34
CA SER A 34 3.12 -0.92 4.02
C SER A 34 4.61 -1.27 4.09
N LEU A 35 4.97 -2.08 5.08
CA LEU A 35 6.30 -2.62 5.26
C LEU A 35 6.30 -4.12 4.93
N SER A 36 7.33 -4.59 4.19
CA SER A 36 7.52 -6.00 3.90
C SER A 36 8.95 -6.43 4.18
N LEU A 37 9.11 -7.36 5.12
CA LEU A 37 10.38 -8.03 5.45
C LEU A 37 10.17 -9.56 5.42
N GLY A 38 9.54 -10.05 4.34
CA GLY A 38 9.07 -11.44 4.21
C GLY A 38 7.63 -11.65 4.68
N LEU A 39 7.15 -10.82 5.60
CA LEU A 39 5.75 -10.68 5.99
C LEU A 39 5.35 -9.20 5.87
N PHE A 40 4.07 -8.96 5.60
CA PHE A 40 3.50 -7.63 5.50
C PHE A 40 3.03 -7.14 6.87
N THR A 41 3.37 -5.89 7.15
CA THR A 41 2.74 -5.08 8.18
C THR A 41 2.20 -3.83 7.53
N LYS A 42 0.88 -3.64 7.62
CA LYS A 42 0.15 -2.52 7.01
C LYS A 42 -0.72 -1.85 8.05
N GLY A 43 -1.01 -0.58 7.84
CA GLY A 43 -1.96 0.14 8.67
C GLY A 43 -1.96 1.64 8.43
N CYS A 44 -2.48 2.35 9.43
CA CYS A 44 -2.54 3.80 9.49
C CYS A 44 -1.29 4.37 10.16
N GLN A 45 -0.80 5.52 9.68
CA GLN A 45 0.34 6.24 10.22
C GLN A 45 0.12 7.75 10.11
N THR A 46 0.83 8.53 10.93
CA THR A 46 0.91 9.98 10.74
C THR A 46 1.91 10.31 9.63
N SER A 47 1.69 11.40 8.91
CA SER A 47 2.66 11.90 7.92
C SER A 47 4.03 12.19 8.52
N TYR A 48 4.10 12.60 9.80
CA TYR A 48 5.36 12.84 10.50
C TYR A 48 6.19 11.58 10.69
N ALA A 49 5.54 10.44 10.95
CA ALA A 49 6.22 9.16 11.16
C ALA A 49 6.40 8.35 9.86
N CYS A 50 6.13 8.97 8.70
CA CYS A 50 6.41 8.36 7.41
C CYS A 50 7.89 8.52 7.05
N ILE A 51 8.71 7.58 7.51
CA ILE A 51 10.13 7.52 7.18
C ILE A 51 10.38 6.93 5.78
N PRO A 52 11.49 7.30 5.12
CA PRO A 52 11.91 6.65 3.87
C PRO A 52 11.96 5.13 4.03
N GLY A 53 11.32 4.41 3.10
CA GLY A 53 11.27 2.93 3.11
C GLY A 53 10.02 2.32 3.75
N ALA A 54 9.19 3.08 4.48
CA ALA A 54 7.93 2.58 5.06
C ALA A 54 6.76 2.47 4.04
N GLY A 55 6.99 2.88 2.78
CA GLY A 55 6.02 2.75 1.70
C GLY A 55 4.70 3.47 1.98
N CYS A 56 4.74 4.67 2.58
CA CYS A 56 3.50 5.37 2.89
C CYS A 56 2.88 6.06 1.67
N CYS A 57 1.57 6.24 1.74
CA CYS A 57 0.77 6.89 0.72
C CYS A 57 -0.45 7.58 1.34
N GLU A 58 -1.12 8.44 0.56
CA GLU A 58 -2.39 9.08 0.93
C GLU A 58 -3.54 8.51 0.10
N GLY A 59 -4.74 8.55 0.66
CA GLY A 59 -5.96 8.10 0.01
C GLY A 59 -6.40 6.71 0.41
N ASP A 60 -7.65 6.38 0.09
CA ASP A 60 -8.26 5.12 0.47
C ASP A 60 -7.56 3.93 -0.19
N LEU A 61 -7.20 2.96 0.63
CA LEU A 61 -6.61 1.67 0.26
C LEU A 61 -5.32 1.80 -0.58
N CYS A 62 -4.64 2.95 -0.53
CA CYS A 62 -3.46 3.22 -1.35
C CYS A 62 -2.31 2.24 -1.04
N ASN A 63 -2.27 1.66 0.16
CA ASN A 63 -1.30 0.65 0.56
C ASN A 63 -1.65 -0.77 0.06
N SER A 64 -2.36 -0.86 -1.06
CA SER A 64 -2.70 -2.11 -1.76
C SER A 64 -1.49 -2.87 -2.26
N ALA A 65 -0.32 -2.21 -2.40
CA ALA A 65 0.86 -2.78 -3.02
C ALA A 65 1.28 -4.10 -2.35
N ILE A 66 0.88 -5.18 -2.98
CA ILE A 66 1.61 -6.43 -3.02
C ILE A 66 2.85 -6.07 -3.83
N THR A 67 4.05 -6.27 -3.29
CA THR A 67 5.29 -6.06 -4.05
C THR A 67 5.18 -6.82 -5.37
N THR A 68 4.83 -6.12 -6.44
CA THR A 68 4.74 -6.70 -7.77
C THR A 68 6.16 -7.03 -8.16
N GLY A 69 6.47 -8.33 -8.21
CA GLY A 69 7.80 -8.79 -8.55
C GLY A 69 8.26 -8.24 -9.91
N PRO A 70 9.57 -8.32 -10.21
CA PRO A 70 10.16 -7.79 -11.44
C PRO A 70 9.43 -8.22 -12.72
N SER A 71 8.77 -9.38 -12.70
CA SER A 71 7.96 -9.91 -13.79
C SER A 71 6.80 -9.00 -14.21
N VAL A 72 6.11 -8.33 -13.28
CA VAL A 72 4.98 -7.45 -13.63
C VAL A 72 5.48 -6.15 -14.27
N ILE A 73 6.61 -5.63 -13.81
CA ILE A 73 7.25 -4.44 -14.38
C ILE A 73 7.70 -4.73 -15.82
N LEU A 74 8.32 -5.89 -16.06
CA LEU A 74 8.69 -6.33 -17.41
C LEU A 74 7.47 -6.46 -18.33
N LEU A 75 6.33 -6.99 -17.83
CA LEU A 75 5.09 -7.07 -18.59
C LEU A 75 4.53 -5.68 -18.95
N LEU A 76 4.55 -4.74 -18.00
CA LEU A 76 4.11 -3.35 -18.24
C LEU A 76 4.99 -2.66 -19.29
N VAL A 77 6.31 -2.85 -19.23
CA VAL A 77 7.26 -2.31 -20.22
C VAL A 77 7.01 -2.93 -21.60
N SER A 78 6.87 -4.25 -21.70
CA SER A 78 6.59 -4.92 -22.99
C SER A 78 5.26 -4.43 -23.61
N SER A 79 4.23 -4.22 -22.80
CA SER A 79 2.95 -3.67 -23.26
C SER A 79 3.08 -2.24 -23.82
N ALA A 80 3.81 -1.38 -23.13
CA ALA A 80 4.09 -0.01 -23.57
C ALA A 80 4.90 0.02 -24.88
N ILE A 81 5.84 -0.92 -25.07
CA ILE A 81 6.62 -1.03 -26.31
C ILE A 81 5.70 -1.44 -27.46
N ILE A 82 4.90 -2.49 -27.30
CA ILE A 82 3.99 -2.97 -28.37
C ILE A 82 3.03 -1.87 -28.83
N THR A 83 2.51 -1.06 -27.91
CA THR A 83 1.60 0.06 -28.22
C THR A 83 2.27 1.22 -28.95
N LEU A 84 3.60 1.37 -28.89
CA LEU A 84 4.34 2.38 -29.67
C LEU A 84 4.64 1.91 -31.09
N PHE A 85 4.64 0.59 -31.33
CA PHE A 85 4.97 -0.01 -32.63
C PHE A 85 3.72 -0.51 -33.40
N LEU A 86 2.52 -0.37 -32.81
CA LEU A 86 1.22 -0.58 -33.45
C LEU A 86 0.61 0.77 -33.84
#